data_AF-A0A0R3T6V7-F1
#
_entry.id   AF-A0A0R3T6V7-F1
#
_cell.length_a   1.000
_cell.length_b   1.000
_cell.length_c   1.000
_cell.angle_alpha   90.00
_cell.angle_beta   90.00
_cell.angle_gamma   90.00
#
_symmetry.space_group_name_H-M   'P 1'
#
loop_
_entity.id
_entity.type
_entity.pdbx_description
1 polymer ?
#
loop_
_entity_poly.entity_id
_entity_poly.type
_entity_poly.pdbx_seq_one_letter_code
_entity_poly.pdbx_strand_id
1 'polypeptide(L)'
;MKEQTNSKGSLIELDMDRSGFPYVCWIFLLYIEHTYSFGRNQKDKILLISAEYASYDIISSPDAHFPAFQFFLSESCFVNKITMQGFNTSADVHSAILSGGLYYPPSSNYATANKCDSIIHSKLSPNFEPLWLTNQRQGMKSGSFYWPDGFVSVNKSRPDFIAGINPTPRNAYFDIEKIHQWLHNPSITFISIYIPSQPTLRDSRFLSNYAEYVDGFLSTILSTIRKSPKLNCSVSVVFIGGTAVVNNRNDFEIVPIHKIFKHWPLSAFGNHFKQSSLLEFWPTPDELDGGDRLLLNAKNPDYLSCSTTEFRKRNPNLDVGLLPPYYLVAESGKLLEVSMDSYEQAITSLPQLSPFVLLWGKAFTTSPEVCGARQIESNEPNSPIQLYDIYPMICWALGIQQPWFNWGKLSRVKRYLKNQPLDKEIEEFEGRCRDWSKAKKGRIFGKKGGFVVQSLPILGGLIGALALFLAITLVVCALKYHRRHGSFHLISKNMASVRYRKYRSQRPWLGFGPTSNSRSHRGLLRNQSDSSRFALDESEEEEVLMYCDPLSARDEQRQRKENADVFIQMLHSPT
;
A
#
# COMPACT_ATOMS: atom_id res chain seq x y z
N MET A 1 -2.20 43.63 87.15
CA MET A 1 -0.94 42.92 86.82
C MET A 1 -1.33 41.69 86.00
N LYS A 2 -0.94 41.64 84.71
CA LYS A 2 -0.63 40.46 83.84
C LYS A 2 -1.57 39.22 83.86
N GLU A 3 -1.90 38.51 82.77
CA GLU A 3 -1.59 38.53 81.33
C GLU A 3 -2.48 37.43 80.67
N GLN A 4 -2.55 37.44 79.33
CA GLN A 4 -3.41 36.67 78.41
C GLN A 4 -3.30 35.11 78.55
N THR A 5 -4.25 34.27 78.12
CA THR A 5 -4.62 34.02 76.70
C THR A 5 -5.86 33.12 76.58
N ASN A 6 -6.61 33.37 75.49
CA ASN A 6 -7.85 32.72 75.07
C ASN A 6 -7.52 31.90 73.79
N SER A 7 -8.07 30.70 73.63
CA SER A 7 -8.03 29.97 72.35
C SER A 7 -9.34 29.22 72.11
N LYS A 8 -10.12 29.73 71.15
CA LYS A 8 -11.27 29.08 70.51
C LYS A 8 -10.77 28.38 69.25
N GLY A 9 -11.01 27.08 69.12
CA GLY A 9 -10.83 26.35 67.86
C GLY A 9 -12.11 26.40 67.02
N SER A 10 -12.04 27.03 65.85
CA SER A 10 -13.12 27.09 64.85
C SER A 10 -13.10 25.85 63.96
N LEU A 11 -14.26 25.19 63.82
CA LEU A 11 -14.54 24.22 62.77
C LEU A 11 -14.64 24.98 61.43
N ILE A 12 -13.80 24.62 60.45
CA ILE A 12 -13.90 25.15 59.09
C ILE A 12 -14.89 24.26 58.33
N GLU A 13 -16.10 24.79 58.16
CA GLU A 13 -17.14 24.23 57.31
C GLU A 13 -16.87 24.71 55.87
N LEU A 14 -16.31 23.83 55.03
CA LEU A 14 -16.13 24.09 53.60
C LEU A 14 -17.46 23.85 52.89
N ASP A 15 -18.21 24.95 52.71
CA ASP A 15 -19.41 25.00 51.89
C ASP A 15 -19.00 24.90 50.42
N MET A 16 -19.31 23.77 49.79
CA MET A 16 -19.00 23.52 48.38
C MET A 16 -20.16 24.06 47.55
N ASP A 17 -19.95 25.27 47.05
CA ASP A 17 -20.90 26.05 46.26
C ASP A 17 -21.52 25.27 45.09
N ARG A 18 -22.83 25.47 44.89
CA ARG A 18 -23.68 24.88 43.84
C ARG A 18 -23.25 25.22 42.39
N SER A 19 -22.18 25.99 42.20
CA SER A 19 -21.70 26.48 40.90
C SER A 19 -20.69 25.55 40.21
N GLY A 20 -20.06 24.61 40.93
CA GLY A 20 -19.03 23.72 40.34
C GLY A 20 -19.57 22.51 39.56
N PHE A 21 -20.75 22.01 39.92
CA PHE A 21 -21.36 20.85 39.28
C PHE A 21 -21.68 21.03 37.78
N PRO A 22 -22.26 22.17 37.32
CA PRO A 22 -22.47 22.38 35.89
C PRO A 22 -21.16 22.48 35.11
N TYR A 23 -20.08 23.00 35.72
CA TYR A 23 -18.76 23.13 35.08
C TYR A 23 -18.08 21.77 34.85
N VAL A 24 -18.16 20.88 35.85
CA VAL A 24 -17.63 19.51 35.72
C VAL A 24 -18.44 18.71 34.70
N CYS A 25 -19.77 18.85 34.68
CA CYS A 25 -20.61 18.24 33.65
C CYS A 25 -20.32 18.79 32.25
N TRP A 26 -20.00 20.09 32.11
CA TRP A 26 -19.62 20.68 30.83
C TRP A 26 -18.27 20.14 30.33
N ILE A 27 -17.27 20.00 31.20
CA ILE A 27 -15.98 19.37 30.86
C ILE A 27 -16.18 17.89 30.51
N PHE A 28 -17.05 17.17 31.23
CA PHE A 28 -17.40 15.79 30.92
C PHE A 28 -18.14 15.68 29.58
N LEU A 29 -19.05 16.60 29.26
CA LEU A 29 -19.75 16.64 27.98
C LEU A 29 -18.83 17.00 26.82
N LEU A 30 -17.86 17.91 27.00
CA LEU A 30 -16.81 18.19 26.01
C LEU A 30 -15.88 16.99 25.80
N TYR A 31 -15.54 16.25 26.87
CA TYR A 31 -14.79 14.99 26.76
C TYR A 31 -15.63 13.85 26.15
N ILE A 32 -16.94 13.82 26.41
CA ILE A 32 -17.87 12.89 25.78
C ILE A 32 -18.07 13.24 24.32
N GLU A 33 -18.15 14.50 23.89
CA GLU A 33 -18.12 14.88 22.47
C GLU A 33 -16.79 14.49 21.81
N HIS A 34 -15.66 14.67 22.51
CA HIS A 34 -14.35 14.27 21.99
C HIS A 34 -14.19 12.74 21.89
N THR A 35 -14.86 11.98 22.76
CA THR A 35 -14.89 10.50 22.74
C THR A 35 -16.05 9.91 21.93
N TYR A 36 -17.14 10.65 21.67
CA TYR A 36 -18.19 10.29 20.71
C TYR A 36 -17.77 10.58 19.27
N SER A 37 -16.85 11.53 19.06
CA SER A 37 -16.12 11.68 17.79
C SER A 37 -15.35 10.41 17.42
N PHE A 38 -14.95 9.59 18.39
CA PHE A 38 -14.32 8.29 18.17
C PHE A 38 -15.27 7.23 17.57
N GLY A 39 -16.59 7.47 17.56
CA GLY A 39 -17.63 6.54 17.11
C GLY A 39 -18.03 6.62 15.62
N ARG A 40 -17.41 7.49 14.81
CA ARG A 40 -17.62 7.57 13.34
C ARG A 40 -16.31 7.71 12.55
N ASN A 41 -15.22 7.08 13.00
CA ASN A 41 -13.92 7.09 12.32
C ASN A 41 -13.91 6.29 11.02
N GLN A 42 -14.77 6.66 10.06
CA GLN A 42 -14.65 6.17 8.70
C GLN A 42 -13.58 7.02 8.00
N LYS A 43 -12.34 6.53 8.04
CA LYS A 43 -11.21 7.19 7.39
C LYS A 43 -11.44 7.25 5.88
N ASP A 44 -11.03 8.37 5.30
CA ASP A 44 -11.06 8.57 3.86
C ASP A 44 -10.09 7.60 3.19
N LYS A 45 -10.51 7.11 2.03
CA LYS A 45 -9.80 6.10 1.26
C LYS A 45 -9.49 6.65 -0.11
N ILE A 46 -8.28 6.44 -0.59
CA ILE A 46 -7.90 6.77 -1.96
C ILE A 46 -7.51 5.50 -2.70
N LEU A 47 -8.16 5.31 -3.85
CA LEU A 47 -7.85 4.30 -4.84
C LEU A 47 -7.12 4.96 -6.01
N LEU A 48 -5.82 4.72 -6.13
CA LEU A 48 -5.00 5.18 -7.24
C LEU A 48 -4.93 4.08 -8.30
N ILE A 49 -5.48 4.33 -9.48
CA ILE A 49 -5.55 3.37 -10.58
C ILE A 49 -4.77 3.92 -11.77
N SER A 50 -3.88 3.12 -12.36
CA SER A 50 -3.17 3.50 -13.58
C SER A 50 -3.34 2.48 -14.71
N ALA A 51 -3.54 2.97 -15.93
CA ALA A 51 -3.67 2.18 -17.14
C ALA A 51 -2.85 2.79 -18.29
N GLU A 52 -1.84 2.06 -18.76
CA GLU A 52 -0.83 2.57 -19.71
C GLU A 52 -1.43 3.03 -21.05
N TYR A 53 -2.24 2.19 -21.67
CA TYR A 53 -2.71 2.39 -23.05
C TYR A 53 -4.13 2.97 -23.14
N ALA A 54 -4.74 3.33 -22.00
CA ALA A 54 -6.07 3.93 -21.98
C ALA A 54 -5.97 5.37 -22.49
N SER A 55 -6.23 5.60 -23.77
CA SER A 55 -6.11 6.93 -24.40
C SER A 55 -7.40 7.73 -24.25
N TYR A 56 -7.28 9.01 -23.88
CA TYR A 56 -8.42 9.93 -23.83
C TYR A 56 -9.08 10.08 -25.21
N ASP A 57 -8.30 10.15 -26.29
CA ASP A 57 -8.84 10.37 -27.64
C ASP A 57 -9.77 9.24 -28.08
N ILE A 58 -9.48 8.02 -27.62
CA ILE A 58 -10.32 6.84 -27.89
C ILE A 58 -11.53 6.84 -26.97
N ILE A 59 -11.32 7.11 -25.68
CA ILE A 59 -12.39 7.11 -24.67
C ILE A 59 -13.43 8.20 -24.94
N SER A 60 -12.99 9.34 -25.46
CA SER A 60 -13.83 10.50 -25.77
C SER A 60 -14.43 10.49 -27.18
N SER A 61 -14.10 9.48 -28.00
CA SER A 61 -14.63 9.36 -29.35
C SER A 61 -16.16 9.22 -29.35
N PRO A 62 -16.90 9.92 -30.23
CA PRO A 62 -18.36 9.83 -30.31
C PRO A 62 -18.87 8.41 -30.60
N ASP A 63 -18.09 7.63 -31.33
CA ASP A 63 -18.43 6.27 -31.72
C ASP A 63 -18.07 5.23 -30.65
N ALA A 64 -17.39 5.65 -29.58
CA ALA A 64 -16.97 4.78 -28.50
C ALA A 64 -18.05 4.66 -27.41
N HIS A 65 -18.39 3.43 -27.04
CA HIS A 65 -19.34 3.14 -25.98
C HIS A 65 -18.64 2.59 -24.74
N PHE A 66 -18.22 3.48 -23.85
CA PHE A 66 -17.56 3.16 -22.59
C PHE A 66 -18.32 3.77 -21.40
N PRO A 67 -19.35 3.09 -20.87
CA PRO A 67 -20.28 3.68 -19.91
C PRO A 67 -19.64 4.10 -18.59
N ALA A 68 -18.62 3.38 -18.09
CA ALA A 68 -17.95 3.77 -16.86
C ALA A 68 -17.08 5.01 -17.06
N PHE A 69 -16.35 5.09 -18.18
CA PHE A 69 -15.61 6.29 -18.55
C PHE A 69 -16.52 7.49 -18.81
N GLN A 70 -17.63 7.30 -19.51
CA GLN A 70 -18.63 8.36 -19.71
C GLN A 70 -19.15 8.89 -18.38
N PHE A 71 -19.46 7.99 -17.43
CA PHE A 71 -19.83 8.37 -16.07
C PHE A 71 -18.73 9.17 -15.35
N PHE A 72 -17.48 8.72 -15.40
CA PHE A 72 -16.39 9.46 -14.79
C PHE A 72 -16.18 10.82 -15.47
N LEU A 73 -16.23 10.90 -16.80
CA LEU A 73 -16.08 12.17 -17.51
C LEU A 73 -17.18 13.19 -17.15
N SER A 74 -18.39 12.72 -16.82
CA SER A 74 -19.49 13.61 -16.40
C SER A 74 -19.45 13.96 -14.90
N GLU A 75 -18.99 13.05 -14.04
CA GLU A 75 -19.12 13.18 -12.57
C GLU A 75 -17.81 13.44 -11.84
N SER A 76 -16.67 13.43 -12.53
CA SER A 76 -15.33 13.61 -11.93
C SER A 76 -14.67 14.90 -12.39
N CYS A 77 -13.62 15.32 -11.67
CA CYS A 77 -12.74 16.35 -12.18
C CYS A 77 -11.81 15.75 -13.24
N PHE A 78 -12.04 16.13 -14.49
CA PHE A 78 -11.18 15.74 -15.61
C PHE A 78 -10.02 16.73 -15.79
N VAL A 79 -8.81 16.20 -15.92
CA VAL A 79 -7.58 16.95 -16.20
C VAL A 79 -6.83 16.25 -17.34
N ASN A 80 -6.43 16.98 -18.38
CA ASN A 80 -5.74 16.43 -19.55
C ASN A 80 -4.42 17.15 -19.84
N LYS A 81 -3.74 16.70 -20.91
CA LYS A 81 -2.49 17.29 -21.43
C LYS A 81 -1.36 17.33 -20.39
N ILE A 82 -1.26 16.30 -19.56
CA ILE A 82 -0.14 16.16 -18.63
C ILE A 82 1.10 15.85 -19.45
N THR A 83 2.14 16.67 -19.32
CA THR A 83 3.37 16.48 -20.10
C THR A 83 4.14 15.24 -19.66
N MET A 84 4.63 14.49 -20.64
CA MET A 84 5.53 13.34 -20.47
C MET A 84 7.00 13.71 -20.73
N GLN A 85 7.29 15.00 -20.92
CA GLN A 85 8.64 15.47 -21.21
C GLN A 85 9.59 15.14 -20.05
N GLY A 86 10.70 14.47 -20.36
CA GLY A 86 11.71 14.06 -19.39
C GLY A 86 11.51 12.64 -18.83
N PHE A 87 10.46 11.91 -19.23
CA PHE A 87 10.30 10.50 -18.93
C PHE A 87 10.73 9.63 -20.12
N ASN A 88 11.62 8.67 -19.88
CA ASN A 88 12.15 7.80 -20.92
C ASN A 88 11.43 6.46 -21.00
N THR A 89 10.82 6.02 -19.90
CA THR A 89 10.15 4.72 -19.81
C THR A 89 8.84 4.83 -19.04
N SER A 90 7.90 3.91 -19.29
CA SER A 90 6.68 3.80 -18.47
C SER A 90 6.99 3.52 -17.00
N ALA A 91 8.11 2.87 -16.68
CA ALA A 91 8.57 2.66 -15.31
C ALA A 91 8.85 3.99 -14.59
N ASP A 92 9.52 4.93 -15.28
CA ASP A 92 9.80 6.27 -14.76
C ASP A 92 8.50 7.03 -14.44
N VAL A 93 7.50 6.89 -15.31
CA VAL A 93 6.18 7.51 -15.18
C VAL A 93 5.46 6.99 -13.94
N HIS A 94 5.38 5.67 -13.77
CA HIS A 94 4.71 5.06 -12.61
C HIS A 94 5.47 5.31 -11.30
N SER A 95 6.79 5.42 -11.35
CA SER A 95 7.60 5.89 -10.23
C SER A 95 7.22 7.34 -9.85
N ALA A 96 7.14 8.25 -10.83
CA ALA A 96 6.81 9.63 -10.57
C ALA A 96 5.39 9.81 -10.01
N ILE A 97 4.43 9.03 -10.51
CA ILE A 97 3.06 9.01 -9.99
C ILE A 97 3.04 8.54 -8.53
N LEU A 98 3.71 7.40 -8.22
CA LEU A 98 3.62 6.78 -6.90
C LEU A 98 4.49 7.45 -5.85
N SER A 99 5.60 8.08 -6.23
CA SER A 99 6.63 8.58 -5.29
C SER A 99 6.94 10.07 -5.44
N GLY A 100 6.32 10.74 -6.40
CA GLY A 100 6.57 12.15 -6.68
C GLY A 100 7.98 12.43 -7.23
N GLY A 101 8.66 11.40 -7.75
CA GLY A 101 9.98 11.47 -8.35
C GLY A 101 10.44 10.10 -8.87
N LEU A 102 11.67 10.03 -9.39
CA LEU A 102 12.23 8.80 -9.96
C LEU A 102 12.97 7.96 -8.92
N TYR A 103 12.66 6.67 -8.82
CA TYR A 103 13.40 5.73 -7.99
C TYR A 103 14.89 5.68 -8.36
N TYR A 104 15.19 5.83 -9.66
CA TYR A 104 16.54 5.75 -10.23
C TYR A 104 16.97 7.11 -10.77
N PRO A 105 17.77 7.91 -10.04
CA PRO A 105 18.48 8.99 -10.68
C PRO A 105 19.53 8.38 -11.64
N PRO A 106 19.69 8.91 -12.86
CA PRO A 106 20.79 8.52 -13.73
C PRO A 106 22.10 8.72 -12.98
N SER A 107 22.84 7.63 -12.86
CA SER A 107 24.11 7.46 -12.15
C SER A 107 24.85 8.76 -11.79
N SER A 108 24.92 9.10 -10.50
CA SER A 108 26.02 9.89 -9.96
C SER A 108 26.21 9.57 -8.48
N ASN A 109 27.43 9.21 -8.11
CA ASN A 109 27.94 9.09 -6.73
C ASN A 109 27.72 7.78 -5.94
N TYR A 110 27.89 6.61 -6.56
CA TYR A 110 28.39 5.44 -5.82
C TYR A 110 29.81 5.13 -6.25
N ALA A 111 30.74 6.00 -5.87
CA ALA A 111 32.14 5.98 -6.31
C ALA A 111 32.98 4.79 -5.80
N THR A 112 32.36 3.74 -5.25
CA THR A 112 33.07 2.55 -4.72
C THR A 112 32.27 1.24 -4.76
N ALA A 113 31.04 1.20 -5.29
CA ALA A 113 30.18 0.01 -5.25
C ALA A 113 30.09 -0.71 -6.61
N ASN A 114 29.90 -2.04 -6.57
CA ASN A 114 29.46 -2.81 -7.73
C ASN A 114 28.20 -2.15 -8.34
N LYS A 115 28.20 -1.88 -9.66
CA LYS A 115 27.07 -1.24 -10.38
C LYS A 115 25.74 -1.96 -10.11
N CYS A 116 25.74 -3.29 -10.04
CA CYS A 116 24.55 -4.08 -9.70
C CYS A 116 24.06 -3.84 -8.28
N ASP A 117 24.97 -3.82 -7.30
CA ASP A 117 24.60 -3.60 -5.89
C ASP A 117 24.05 -2.18 -5.73
N SER A 118 24.67 -1.19 -6.39
CA SER A 118 24.18 0.19 -6.41
C SER A 118 22.75 0.30 -6.95
N ILE A 119 22.41 -0.44 -8.02
CA ILE A 119 21.06 -0.44 -8.61
C ILE A 119 20.06 -1.07 -7.65
N ILE A 120 20.37 -2.24 -7.09
CA ILE A 120 19.46 -2.91 -6.15
C ILE A 120 19.28 -2.07 -4.88
N HIS A 121 20.35 -1.47 -4.35
CA HIS A 121 20.25 -0.54 -3.22
C HIS A 121 19.37 0.67 -3.51
N SER A 122 19.37 1.19 -4.74
CA SER A 122 18.49 2.29 -5.12
C SER A 122 17.01 1.92 -5.07
N LYS A 123 16.65 0.64 -5.30
CA LYS A 123 15.28 0.13 -5.08
C LYS A 123 14.94 -0.03 -3.60
N LEU A 124 15.89 -0.52 -2.81
CA LEU A 124 15.68 -0.78 -1.38
C LEU A 124 15.69 0.49 -0.53
N SER A 125 16.35 1.55 -0.97
CA SER A 125 16.46 2.82 -0.22
C SER A 125 16.45 4.03 -1.16
N PRO A 126 15.34 4.24 -1.90
CA PRO A 126 15.23 5.31 -2.89
C PRO A 126 15.24 6.69 -2.23
N ASN A 127 15.57 7.71 -3.02
CA ASN A 127 15.45 9.10 -2.58
C ASN A 127 13.99 9.52 -2.40
N PHE A 128 13.12 9.03 -3.30
CA PHE A 128 11.68 9.28 -3.32
C PHE A 128 10.97 8.06 -2.77
N GLU A 129 10.10 8.28 -1.80
CA GLU A 129 9.38 7.21 -1.11
C GLU A 129 8.01 7.02 -1.76
N PRO A 130 7.57 5.76 -1.97
CA PRO A 130 6.23 5.52 -2.50
C PRO A 130 5.13 5.90 -1.51
N LEU A 131 4.00 6.36 -2.05
CA LEU A 131 2.81 6.77 -1.29
C LEU A 131 2.35 5.73 -0.27
N TRP A 132 2.42 4.44 -0.61
CA TRP A 132 2.01 3.38 0.31
C TRP A 132 2.85 3.39 1.60
N LEU A 133 4.14 3.69 1.51
CA LEU A 133 5.03 3.75 2.67
C LEU A 133 4.83 5.06 3.42
N THR A 134 4.67 6.17 2.71
CA THR A 134 4.37 7.46 3.33
C THR A 134 3.07 7.41 4.13
N ASN A 135 2.04 6.74 3.60
CA ASN A 135 0.78 6.49 4.30
C ASN A 135 0.97 5.60 5.54
N GLN A 136 1.80 4.54 5.44
CA GLN A 136 2.13 3.66 6.57
C GLN A 136 2.86 4.36 7.71
N ARG A 137 3.75 5.30 7.39
CA ARG A 137 4.47 6.09 8.41
C ARG A 137 3.56 6.98 9.25
N GLN A 138 2.35 7.25 8.77
CA GLN A 138 1.30 7.93 9.52
C GLN A 138 0.38 6.96 10.30
N GLY A 139 0.78 5.69 10.43
CA GLY A 139 0.03 4.67 11.17
C GLY A 139 -1.20 4.12 10.44
N MET A 140 -1.27 4.29 9.11
CA MET A 140 -2.34 3.76 8.27
C MET A 140 -1.88 2.51 7.53
N LYS A 141 -2.81 1.73 6.95
CA LYS A 141 -2.44 0.57 6.12
C LYS A 141 -2.61 0.86 4.63
N SER A 142 -1.76 0.23 3.82
CA SER A 142 -1.72 0.40 2.38
C SER A 142 -1.81 -0.93 1.65
N GLY A 143 -2.59 -0.98 0.56
CA GLY A 143 -2.67 -2.11 -0.36
C GLY A 143 -2.00 -1.79 -1.70
N SER A 144 -1.39 -2.79 -2.33
CA SER A 144 -0.87 -2.67 -3.69
C SER A 144 -1.30 -3.87 -4.55
N PHE A 145 -1.98 -3.58 -5.65
CA PHE A 145 -2.34 -4.53 -6.70
C PHE A 145 -1.43 -4.32 -7.89
N TYR A 146 -0.54 -5.28 -8.12
CA TYR A 146 0.30 -5.35 -9.32
C TYR A 146 1.13 -4.10 -9.63
N TRP A 147 1.24 -3.15 -8.70
CA TRP A 147 2.02 -1.95 -8.95
C TRP A 147 3.49 -2.33 -9.07
N PRO A 148 4.20 -1.81 -10.08
CA PRO A 148 5.62 -2.08 -10.28
C PRO A 148 6.42 -1.88 -8.99
N ASP A 149 7.35 -2.79 -8.70
CA ASP A 149 8.18 -2.81 -7.48
C ASP A 149 7.40 -2.93 -6.15
N GLY A 150 6.09 -3.21 -6.17
CA GLY A 150 5.25 -3.34 -4.96
C GLY A 150 5.66 -4.47 -3.99
N PHE A 151 6.50 -5.39 -4.43
CA PHE A 151 6.99 -6.55 -3.67
C PHE A 151 8.42 -6.37 -3.11
N VAL A 152 9.09 -5.28 -3.49
CA VAL A 152 10.43 -4.93 -3.02
C VAL A 152 10.34 -4.31 -1.62
N SER A 153 11.31 -4.62 -0.76
CA SER A 153 11.40 -4.04 0.58
C SER A 153 12.01 -2.64 0.53
N VAL A 154 11.16 -1.62 0.39
CA VAL A 154 11.57 -0.21 0.36
C VAL A 154 11.71 0.30 1.79
N ASN A 155 12.91 0.74 2.17
CA ASN A 155 13.25 1.18 3.52
C ASN A 155 12.86 0.17 4.62
N LYS A 156 13.05 -1.14 4.35
CA LYS A 156 12.70 -2.26 5.24
C LYS A 156 11.18 -2.46 5.44
N SER A 157 10.37 -1.91 4.55
CA SER A 157 8.92 -1.98 4.59
C SER A 157 8.35 -2.42 3.25
N ARG A 158 7.13 -2.94 3.27
CA ARG A 158 6.34 -3.32 2.09
C ARG A 158 4.90 -2.87 2.28
N PRO A 159 4.08 -2.76 1.22
CA PRO A 159 2.64 -2.62 1.39
C PRO A 159 2.09 -3.69 2.34
N ASP A 160 1.19 -3.33 3.25
CA ASP A 160 0.61 -4.27 4.22
C ASP A 160 -0.11 -5.42 3.52
N PHE A 161 -0.69 -5.11 2.37
CA PHE A 161 -1.42 -6.05 1.54
C PHE A 161 -0.93 -5.96 0.10
N ILE A 162 -0.57 -7.11 -0.47
CA ILE A 162 -0.10 -7.22 -1.85
C ILE A 162 -0.95 -8.26 -2.59
N ALA A 163 -1.19 -8.01 -3.87
CA ALA A 163 -1.80 -8.98 -4.76
C ALA A 163 -0.96 -9.10 -6.04
N GLY A 164 -0.35 -10.27 -6.18
CA GLY A 164 0.43 -10.71 -7.35
C GLY A 164 1.73 -9.95 -7.60
N ILE A 165 2.62 -10.60 -8.35
CA ILE A 165 3.90 -10.03 -8.83
C ILE A 165 3.98 -9.98 -10.36
N ASN A 166 3.18 -10.80 -11.04
CA ASN A 166 3.07 -10.86 -12.50
C ASN A 166 1.60 -10.69 -12.90
N PRO A 167 1.12 -9.46 -13.11
CA PRO A 167 -0.25 -9.23 -13.55
C PRO A 167 -0.52 -9.81 -14.94
N THR A 168 -1.44 -10.75 -15.08
CA THR A 168 -2.04 -11.05 -16.39
C THR A 168 -3.33 -10.23 -16.56
N PRO A 169 -3.78 -9.98 -17.79
CA PRO A 169 -5.10 -9.36 -18.04
C PRO A 169 -6.25 -10.14 -17.37
N ARG A 170 -6.07 -11.45 -17.17
CA ARG A 170 -7.00 -12.28 -16.41
C ARG A 170 -6.92 -11.95 -14.91
N ASN A 171 -5.72 -11.97 -14.32
CA ASN A 171 -5.54 -11.88 -12.87
C ASN A 171 -5.96 -10.52 -12.27
N ALA A 172 -5.74 -9.42 -12.99
CA ALA A 172 -6.14 -8.09 -12.51
C ALA A 172 -7.67 -7.90 -12.48
N TYR A 173 -8.39 -8.52 -13.41
CA TYR A 173 -9.85 -8.43 -13.51
C TYR A 173 -10.58 -9.32 -12.49
N PHE A 174 -10.04 -10.49 -12.13
CA PHE A 174 -10.77 -11.44 -11.27
C PHE A 174 -10.60 -11.23 -9.76
N ASP A 175 -9.60 -10.48 -9.29
CA ASP A 175 -9.40 -10.22 -7.86
C ASP A 175 -10.22 -9.03 -7.30
N ILE A 176 -11.32 -8.67 -7.97
CA ILE A 176 -12.23 -7.60 -7.53
C ILE A 176 -12.78 -7.86 -6.12
N GLU A 177 -13.04 -9.13 -5.77
CA GLU A 177 -13.47 -9.48 -4.42
C GLU A 177 -12.43 -9.12 -3.36
N LYS A 178 -11.14 -9.25 -3.68
CA LYS A 178 -10.05 -8.87 -2.79
C LYS A 178 -9.95 -7.36 -2.66
N ILE A 179 -10.12 -6.61 -3.77
CA ILE A 179 -10.24 -5.14 -3.73
C ILE A 179 -11.43 -4.72 -2.86
N HIS A 180 -12.59 -5.35 -3.04
CA HIS A 180 -13.80 -5.11 -2.26
C HIS A 180 -13.57 -5.36 -0.76
N GLN A 181 -12.94 -6.49 -0.40
CA GLN A 181 -12.56 -6.80 0.99
C GLN A 181 -11.62 -5.73 1.58
N TRP A 182 -10.63 -5.26 0.81
CA TRP A 182 -9.71 -4.22 1.26
C TRP A 182 -10.41 -2.87 1.44
N LEU A 183 -11.33 -2.51 0.53
CA LEU A 183 -12.13 -1.29 0.66
C LEU A 183 -12.99 -1.32 1.94
N HIS A 184 -13.53 -2.47 2.33
CA HIS A 184 -14.28 -2.64 3.58
C HIS A 184 -13.42 -2.66 4.85
N ASN A 185 -12.11 -2.90 4.74
CA ASN A 185 -11.21 -2.89 5.90
C ASN A 185 -10.94 -1.44 6.35
N PRO A 186 -11.35 -1.02 7.57
CA PRO A 186 -11.21 0.37 8.02
C PRO A 186 -9.74 0.80 8.23
N SER A 187 -8.80 -0.14 8.36
CA SER A 187 -7.38 0.18 8.54
C SER A 187 -6.69 0.57 7.23
N ILE A 188 -7.20 0.12 6.07
CA ILE A 188 -6.61 0.39 4.77
C ILE A 188 -7.14 1.72 4.24
N THR A 189 -6.28 2.72 4.05
CA THR A 189 -6.67 4.05 3.56
C THR A 189 -6.15 4.35 2.16
N PHE A 190 -5.11 3.64 1.71
CA PHE A 190 -4.53 3.82 0.38
C PHE A 190 -4.45 2.47 -0.35
N ILE A 191 -4.90 2.45 -1.60
CA ILE A 191 -4.75 1.29 -2.48
C ILE A 191 -4.22 1.77 -3.83
N SER A 192 -3.11 1.21 -4.28
CA SER A 192 -2.57 1.43 -5.63
C SER A 192 -2.86 0.24 -6.53
N ILE A 193 -3.36 0.47 -7.74
CA ILE A 193 -3.71 -0.56 -8.73
C ILE A 193 -3.07 -0.21 -10.07
N TYR A 194 -2.28 -1.13 -10.62
CA TYR A 194 -1.81 -1.07 -11.99
C TYR A 194 -2.61 -2.04 -12.86
N ILE A 195 -3.19 -1.56 -13.96
CA ILE A 195 -3.96 -2.37 -14.91
C ILE A 195 -3.02 -2.83 -16.04
N PRO A 196 -2.67 -4.13 -16.10
CA PRO A 196 -1.73 -4.63 -17.11
C PRO A 196 -2.30 -4.55 -18.52
N SER A 197 -1.43 -4.29 -19.49
CA SER A 197 -1.74 -4.49 -20.91
C SER A 197 -1.61 -5.96 -21.31
N GLN A 198 -2.33 -6.39 -22.36
CA GLN A 198 -2.15 -7.74 -22.88
C GLN A 198 -0.79 -7.84 -23.60
N PRO A 199 -0.02 -8.93 -23.40
CA PRO A 199 1.26 -9.13 -24.06
C PRO A 199 1.12 -9.46 -25.56
N THR A 200 -0.07 -9.79 -26.05
CA THR A 200 -0.32 -10.24 -27.42
C THR A 200 -0.84 -9.13 -28.33
N LEU A 201 -0.21 -8.99 -29.51
CA LEU A 201 -0.67 -8.33 -30.74
C LEU A 201 -1.36 -6.96 -30.57
N ARG A 202 -0.57 -5.89 -30.75
CA ARG A 202 -1.07 -4.51 -30.85
C ARG A 202 -1.58 -4.25 -32.26
N ASP A 203 -2.73 -4.82 -32.62
CA ASP A 203 -3.39 -4.50 -33.88
C ASP A 203 -4.05 -3.10 -33.83
N SER A 204 -4.66 -2.67 -34.93
CA SER A 204 -5.38 -1.39 -35.00
C SER A 204 -6.54 -1.27 -33.99
N ARG A 205 -6.99 -2.39 -33.40
CA ARG A 205 -8.07 -2.44 -32.40
C ARG A 205 -7.55 -2.55 -30.97
N PHE A 206 -6.25 -2.75 -30.77
CA PHE A 206 -5.65 -2.94 -29.45
C PHE A 206 -6.04 -1.86 -28.44
N LEU A 207 -5.92 -0.58 -28.83
CA LEU A 207 -6.23 0.52 -27.93
C LEU A 207 -7.72 0.56 -27.55
N SER A 208 -8.62 0.26 -28.50
CA SER A 208 -10.06 0.18 -28.23
C SER A 208 -10.42 -1.01 -27.34
N ASN A 209 -9.87 -2.19 -27.62
CA ASN A 209 -10.07 -3.39 -26.81
C ASN A 209 -9.52 -3.20 -25.38
N TYR A 210 -8.37 -2.51 -25.24
CA TYR A 210 -7.81 -2.18 -23.95
C TYR A 210 -8.67 -1.14 -23.19
N ALA A 211 -9.20 -0.14 -23.89
CA ALA A 211 -10.13 0.82 -23.30
C ALA A 211 -11.42 0.12 -22.80
N GLU A 212 -11.98 -0.82 -23.58
CA GLU A 212 -13.13 -1.64 -23.18
C GLU A 212 -12.82 -2.47 -21.92
N TYR A 213 -11.65 -3.10 -21.89
CA TYR A 213 -11.18 -3.87 -20.74
C TYR A 213 -11.07 -3.01 -19.46
N VAL A 214 -10.49 -1.80 -19.58
CA VAL A 214 -10.39 -0.86 -18.45
C VAL A 214 -11.77 -0.34 -18.04
N ASP A 215 -12.66 -0.04 -18.99
CA ASP A 215 -14.03 0.40 -18.71
C ASP A 215 -14.81 -0.66 -17.91
N GLY A 216 -14.72 -1.93 -18.29
CA GLY A 216 -15.36 -3.04 -17.56
C GLY A 216 -14.84 -3.17 -16.11
N PHE A 217 -13.53 -3.00 -15.91
CA PHE A 217 -12.93 -2.97 -14.57
C PHE A 217 -13.47 -1.80 -13.74
N LEU A 218 -13.44 -0.59 -14.31
CA LEU A 218 -13.94 0.63 -13.67
C LEU A 218 -15.42 0.55 -13.32
N SER A 219 -16.24 -0.01 -14.23
CA SER A 219 -17.67 -0.25 -14.02
C SER A 219 -17.92 -1.12 -12.79
N THR A 220 -17.14 -2.18 -12.62
CA THR A 220 -17.30 -3.10 -11.49
C THR A 220 -16.87 -2.46 -10.16
N ILE A 221 -15.76 -1.70 -10.16
CA ILE A 221 -15.33 -0.94 -8.99
C ILE A 221 -16.36 0.13 -8.60
N LEU A 222 -16.86 0.90 -9.56
CA LEU A 222 -17.92 1.89 -9.34
C LEU A 222 -19.18 1.25 -8.77
N SER A 223 -19.64 0.14 -9.36
CA SER A 223 -20.80 -0.61 -8.88
C SER A 223 -20.62 -1.02 -7.42
N THR A 224 -19.44 -1.54 -7.08
CA THR A 224 -19.07 -1.98 -5.73
C THR A 224 -19.10 -0.83 -4.73
N ILE A 225 -18.50 0.31 -5.08
CA ILE A 225 -18.45 1.49 -4.22
C ILE A 225 -19.86 2.06 -4.01
N ARG A 226 -20.66 2.21 -5.08
CA ARG A 226 -22.00 2.84 -5.02
C ARG A 226 -23.04 1.98 -4.31
N LYS A 227 -22.96 0.65 -4.42
CA LYS A 227 -23.85 -0.28 -3.71
C LYS A 227 -23.69 -0.21 -2.18
N SER A 228 -22.56 0.27 -1.68
CA SER A 228 -22.28 0.39 -0.26
C SER A 228 -22.29 1.86 0.17
N PRO A 229 -23.29 2.34 0.94
CA PRO A 229 -23.32 3.72 1.42
C PRO A 229 -22.06 4.11 2.19
N LYS A 230 -21.48 3.15 2.92
CA LYS A 230 -20.19 3.31 3.61
C LYS A 230 -19.07 3.62 2.61
N LEU A 231 -18.90 2.80 1.57
CA LEU A 231 -17.82 3.03 0.60
C LEU A 231 -18.06 4.29 -0.22
N ASN A 232 -19.30 4.52 -0.67
CA ASN A 232 -19.67 5.71 -1.45
C ASN A 232 -19.36 7.03 -0.73
N CYS A 233 -19.43 7.04 0.60
CA CYS A 233 -19.09 8.22 1.41
C CYS A 233 -17.62 8.31 1.85
N SER A 234 -16.78 7.32 1.56
CA SER A 234 -15.38 7.27 2.06
C SER A 234 -14.32 7.07 0.99
N VAL A 235 -14.67 6.50 -0.16
CA VAL A 235 -13.72 6.20 -1.24
C VAL A 235 -13.68 7.34 -2.25
N SER A 236 -12.47 7.78 -2.53
CA SER A 236 -12.12 8.64 -3.66
C SER A 236 -11.24 7.87 -4.64
N VAL A 237 -11.42 8.12 -5.93
CA VAL A 237 -10.70 7.46 -7.02
C VAL A 237 -9.86 8.49 -7.75
N VAL A 238 -8.58 8.16 -7.95
CA VAL A 238 -7.67 8.86 -8.86
C VAL A 238 -7.34 7.88 -9.96
N PHE A 239 -7.95 8.05 -11.13
CA PHE A 239 -7.63 7.24 -12.31
C PHE A 239 -6.70 8.02 -13.24
N ILE A 240 -5.66 7.36 -13.73
CA ILE A 240 -4.67 7.93 -14.65
C ILE A 240 -4.53 7.01 -15.87
N GLY A 241 -4.95 7.51 -17.03
CA GLY A 241 -4.83 6.83 -18.31
C GLY A 241 -3.71 7.43 -19.18
N GLY A 242 -3.29 6.69 -20.21
CA GLY A 242 -2.39 7.20 -21.25
C GLY A 242 -0.95 7.37 -20.79
N THR A 243 -0.52 6.57 -19.80
CA THR A 243 0.80 6.65 -19.18
C THR A 243 1.89 5.88 -19.94
N ALA A 244 1.55 5.19 -21.04
CA ALA A 244 2.54 4.50 -21.86
C ALA A 244 3.48 5.50 -22.55
N VAL A 245 4.78 5.29 -22.41
CA VAL A 245 5.77 5.98 -23.23
C VAL A 245 5.87 5.26 -24.57
N VAL A 246 5.29 5.85 -25.63
CA VAL A 246 5.25 5.30 -26.99
C VAL A 246 6.00 6.25 -27.93
N ASN A 247 6.93 5.72 -28.74
CA ASN A 247 7.66 6.48 -29.75
C ASN A 247 8.24 7.80 -29.23
N ASN A 248 8.93 7.78 -28.09
CA ASN A 248 9.80 8.91 -27.80
C ASN A 248 10.85 8.95 -28.92
N ARG A 249 11.00 10.12 -29.58
CA ARG A 249 12.10 10.43 -30.50
C ARG A 249 13.42 10.53 -29.73
N ASN A 250 13.73 9.45 -29.06
CA ASN A 250 14.79 9.31 -28.09
C ASN A 250 15.96 8.71 -28.85
N ASP A 251 17.15 9.30 -28.73
CA ASP A 251 18.40 8.81 -29.33
C ASP A 251 18.87 7.46 -28.76
N PHE A 252 17.99 6.71 -28.10
CA PHE A 252 18.30 5.45 -27.46
C PHE A 252 18.22 4.31 -28.48
N GLU A 253 19.25 3.48 -28.51
CA GLU A 253 19.26 2.24 -29.27
C GLU A 253 18.38 1.18 -28.57
N ILE A 254 17.43 0.61 -29.32
CA ILE A 254 16.53 -0.43 -28.80
C ILE A 254 17.22 -1.79 -28.87
N VAL A 255 17.32 -2.45 -27.73
CA VAL A 255 17.91 -3.80 -27.58
C VAL A 255 16.78 -4.81 -27.40
N PRO A 256 16.52 -5.67 -28.41
CA PRO A 256 15.45 -6.64 -28.37
C PRO A 256 15.85 -7.87 -27.55
N ILE A 257 15.49 -7.89 -26.27
CA ILE A 257 15.94 -8.90 -25.29
C ILE A 257 15.50 -10.32 -25.67
N HIS A 258 14.30 -10.49 -26.21
CA HIS A 258 13.82 -11.82 -26.58
C HIS A 258 14.60 -12.43 -27.77
N LYS A 259 15.19 -11.61 -28.66
CA LYS A 259 16.10 -12.11 -29.71
C LYS A 259 17.36 -12.75 -29.11
N ILE A 260 17.75 -12.30 -27.92
CA ILE A 260 18.91 -12.81 -27.17
C ILE A 260 18.50 -14.05 -26.36
N PHE A 261 17.39 -13.98 -25.63
CA PHE A 261 16.84 -15.07 -24.81
C PHE A 261 15.69 -15.78 -25.53
N LYS A 262 15.98 -16.44 -26.66
CA LYS A 262 14.97 -16.98 -27.58
C LYS A 262 14.08 -18.08 -26.98
N HIS A 263 14.63 -18.88 -26.07
CA HIS A 263 13.92 -20.02 -25.48
C HIS A 263 12.94 -19.61 -24.37
N TRP A 264 13.07 -18.39 -23.84
CA TRP A 264 12.26 -17.92 -22.73
C TRP A 264 10.97 -17.26 -23.22
N PRO A 265 9.80 -17.59 -22.64
CA PRO A 265 8.56 -16.92 -22.97
C PRO A 265 8.60 -15.45 -22.52
N LEU A 266 7.81 -14.59 -23.16
CA LEU A 266 7.71 -13.16 -22.79
C LEU A 266 7.32 -12.96 -21.31
N SER A 267 6.57 -13.90 -20.73
CA SER A 267 6.18 -13.90 -19.31
C SER A 267 7.34 -14.10 -18.33
N ALA A 268 8.50 -14.60 -18.80
CA ALA A 268 9.70 -14.68 -17.99
C ALA A 268 10.33 -13.30 -17.76
N PHE A 269 9.97 -12.30 -18.56
CA PHE A 269 10.37 -10.92 -18.34
C PHE A 269 9.25 -10.19 -17.60
N GLY A 270 9.62 -9.40 -16.59
CA GLY A 270 8.66 -8.65 -15.78
C GLY A 270 7.67 -7.90 -16.67
N ASN A 271 6.39 -8.23 -16.53
CA ASN A 271 5.37 -7.90 -17.52
C ASN A 271 4.76 -6.50 -17.36
N HIS A 272 5.23 -5.75 -16.37
CA HIS A 272 4.71 -4.41 -16.08
C HIS A 272 4.98 -3.45 -17.25
N PHE A 273 6.10 -3.60 -17.95
CA PHE A 273 6.50 -2.68 -19.01
C PHE A 273 7.13 -3.40 -20.18
N LYS A 274 6.76 -3.00 -21.41
CA LYS A 274 7.35 -3.54 -22.64
C LYS A 274 8.79 -3.09 -22.84
N GLN A 275 9.09 -1.83 -22.50
CA GLN A 275 10.39 -1.20 -22.66
C GLN A 275 10.85 -0.59 -21.34
N SER A 276 12.11 -0.83 -20.98
CA SER A 276 12.70 -0.30 -19.74
C SER A 276 14.23 -0.22 -19.83
N SER A 277 14.83 0.71 -19.07
CA SER A 277 16.28 0.71 -18.80
C SER A 277 16.67 -0.36 -17.79
N LEU A 278 15.70 -0.87 -17.03
CA LEU A 278 15.87 -1.92 -16.03
C LEU A 278 14.72 -2.93 -16.18
N LEU A 279 15.04 -4.10 -16.71
CA LEU A 279 14.08 -5.17 -16.96
C LEU A 279 14.26 -6.28 -15.92
N GLU A 280 13.16 -6.82 -15.44
CA GLU A 280 13.17 -7.97 -14.55
C GLU A 280 13.19 -9.26 -15.35
N PHE A 281 13.99 -10.23 -14.92
CA PHE A 281 14.03 -11.55 -15.52
C PHE A 281 13.81 -12.63 -14.46
N TRP A 282 12.76 -13.42 -14.67
CA TRP A 282 12.18 -14.45 -13.82
C TRP A 282 12.28 -15.83 -14.48
N PRO A 283 13.49 -16.36 -14.69
CA PRO A 283 13.64 -17.71 -15.21
C PRO A 283 13.19 -18.76 -14.18
N THR A 284 12.65 -19.87 -14.66
CA THR A 284 12.49 -21.08 -13.86
C THR A 284 13.90 -21.63 -13.57
N PRO A 285 14.32 -21.78 -12.29
CA PRO A 285 15.70 -22.12 -11.94
C PRO A 285 16.25 -23.39 -12.61
N ASP A 286 15.39 -24.37 -12.85
CA ASP A 286 15.76 -25.68 -13.43
C ASP A 286 15.75 -25.69 -14.96
N GLU A 287 15.24 -24.63 -15.59
CA GLU A 287 15.16 -24.49 -17.06
C GLU A 287 16.31 -23.65 -17.63
N LEU A 288 17.16 -23.05 -16.79
CA LEU A 288 18.36 -22.31 -17.22
C LEU A 288 19.44 -23.25 -17.76
N ASP A 289 19.60 -23.28 -19.08
CA ASP A 289 20.62 -24.07 -19.74
C ASP A 289 22.04 -23.45 -19.65
N GLY A 290 23.03 -24.16 -20.18
CA GLY A 290 24.42 -23.68 -20.18
C GLY A 290 24.63 -22.41 -21.01
N GLY A 291 23.86 -22.23 -22.08
CA GLY A 291 23.91 -21.06 -22.95
C GLY A 291 23.34 -19.82 -22.26
N ASP A 292 22.20 -19.94 -21.58
CA ASP A 292 21.59 -18.86 -20.79
C ASP A 292 22.51 -18.41 -19.67
N ARG A 293 23.15 -19.35 -18.97
CA ARG A 293 24.13 -19.04 -17.92
C ARG A 293 25.35 -18.32 -18.48
N LEU A 294 25.79 -18.66 -19.70
CA LEU A 294 26.86 -17.93 -20.37
C LEU A 294 26.41 -16.50 -20.72
N LEU A 295 25.20 -16.32 -21.27
CA LEU A 295 24.65 -15.00 -21.58
C LEU A 295 24.52 -14.11 -20.34
N LEU A 296 24.04 -14.67 -19.22
CA LEU A 296 23.83 -13.95 -17.97
C LEU A 296 25.14 -13.60 -17.24
N ASN A 297 26.23 -14.33 -17.48
CA ASN A 297 27.52 -14.12 -16.80
C ASN A 297 28.55 -13.41 -17.69
N ALA A 298 28.41 -13.47 -19.01
CA ALA A 298 29.33 -12.84 -19.94
C ALA A 298 29.14 -11.32 -19.94
N LYS A 299 30.24 -10.61 -20.21
CA LYS A 299 30.17 -9.17 -20.48
C LYS A 299 29.46 -8.94 -21.81
N ASN A 300 28.36 -8.20 -21.78
CA ASN A 300 27.56 -7.88 -22.96
C ASN A 300 27.61 -6.35 -23.22
N PRO A 301 27.72 -5.90 -24.48
CA PRO A 301 27.79 -4.48 -24.82
C PRO A 301 26.44 -3.75 -24.76
N ASP A 302 25.34 -4.49 -24.64
CA ASP A 302 23.98 -3.97 -24.68
C ASP A 302 23.35 -3.85 -23.29
N TYR A 303 23.69 -4.80 -22.40
CA TYR A 303 23.15 -4.84 -21.05
C TYR A 303 24.13 -5.42 -20.03
N LEU A 304 23.89 -5.08 -18.77
CA LEU A 304 24.50 -5.70 -17.59
C LEU A 304 23.47 -6.60 -16.89
N SER A 305 23.82 -7.85 -16.66
CA SER A 305 23.02 -8.79 -15.86
C SER A 305 23.42 -8.71 -14.38
N CYS A 306 22.42 -8.49 -13.52
CA CYS A 306 22.60 -8.35 -12.08
C CYS A 306 21.87 -9.48 -11.35
N SER A 307 22.63 -10.47 -10.86
CA SER A 307 22.10 -11.56 -10.03
C SER A 307 21.74 -11.07 -8.64
N THR A 308 20.46 -11.23 -8.26
CA THR A 308 19.99 -10.86 -6.92
C THR A 308 20.35 -11.91 -5.86
N THR A 309 20.60 -13.15 -6.28
CA THR A 309 21.17 -14.20 -5.42
C THR A 309 22.56 -13.82 -4.93
N GLU A 310 23.45 -13.36 -5.83
CA GLU A 310 24.78 -12.89 -5.43
C GLU A 310 24.72 -11.61 -4.59
N PHE A 311 23.80 -10.71 -4.90
CA PHE A 311 23.53 -9.54 -4.05
C PHE A 311 23.15 -9.95 -2.62
N ARG A 312 22.24 -10.92 -2.46
CA ARG A 312 21.81 -11.45 -1.15
C ARG A 312 22.95 -12.11 -0.39
N LYS A 313 23.82 -12.88 -1.06
CA LYS A 313 25.01 -13.48 -0.44
C LYS A 313 25.96 -12.42 0.11
N ARG A 314 26.17 -11.33 -0.63
CA ARG A 314 26.99 -10.19 -0.17
C ARG A 314 26.32 -9.36 0.93
N ASN A 315 24.98 -9.37 0.98
CA ASN A 315 24.19 -8.55 1.89
C ASN A 315 23.16 -9.38 2.71
N PRO A 316 23.59 -10.37 3.50
CA PRO A 316 22.69 -11.35 4.13
C PRO A 316 21.74 -10.74 5.17
N ASN A 317 22.09 -9.56 5.71
CA ASN A 317 21.33 -8.89 6.77
C ASN A 317 20.32 -7.86 6.25
N LEU A 318 20.21 -7.68 4.93
CA LEU A 318 19.22 -6.76 4.35
C LEU A 318 17.90 -7.49 4.14
N ASP A 319 16.80 -6.91 4.63
CA ASP A 319 15.48 -7.30 4.15
C ASP A 319 15.28 -6.71 2.77
N VAL A 320 15.38 -7.55 1.75
CA VAL A 320 15.34 -7.15 0.35
C VAL A 320 13.98 -7.29 -0.31
N GLY A 321 12.98 -7.87 0.36
CA GLY A 321 11.75 -8.19 -0.33
C GLY A 321 11.82 -9.47 -1.16
N LEU A 322 10.83 -9.60 -2.03
CA LEU A 322 11.00 -10.42 -3.21
C LEU A 322 11.80 -9.59 -4.23
N LEU A 323 12.76 -10.22 -4.90
CA LEU A 323 13.48 -9.63 -6.02
C LEU A 323 13.44 -10.65 -7.16
N PRO A 324 13.43 -10.21 -8.43
CA PRO A 324 13.63 -11.13 -9.55
C PRO A 324 14.98 -11.83 -9.41
N PRO A 325 15.14 -13.08 -9.91
CA PRO A 325 16.43 -13.74 -9.96
C PRO A 325 17.52 -12.87 -10.63
N TYR A 326 17.16 -12.16 -11.70
CA TYR A 326 18.06 -11.25 -12.40
C TYR A 326 17.38 -9.91 -12.72
N TYR A 327 18.15 -8.83 -12.63
CA TYR A 327 17.85 -7.58 -13.32
C TYR A 327 18.73 -7.47 -14.56
N LEU A 328 18.14 -7.18 -15.70
CA LEU A 328 18.85 -6.79 -16.92
C LEU A 328 18.86 -5.26 -16.99
N VAL A 329 20.03 -4.66 -16.96
CA VAL A 329 20.23 -3.20 -16.94
C VAL A 329 20.74 -2.78 -18.30
N ALA A 330 20.03 -1.91 -19.01
CA ALA A 330 20.51 -1.35 -20.27
C ALA A 330 21.84 -0.60 -20.06
N GLU A 331 22.75 -0.75 -21.01
CA GLU A 331 23.92 0.12 -21.05
C GLU A 331 23.55 1.54 -21.48
N SER A 332 24.47 2.50 -21.26
CA SER A 332 24.22 3.91 -21.53
C SER A 332 23.79 4.15 -22.98
N GLY A 333 22.72 4.92 -23.18
CA GLY A 333 22.16 5.18 -24.52
C GLY A 333 21.33 4.04 -25.10
N LYS A 334 20.98 3.02 -24.30
CA LYS A 334 20.15 1.88 -24.74
C LYS A 334 18.87 1.74 -23.93
N LEU A 335 17.87 1.07 -24.51
CA LEU A 335 16.66 0.61 -23.83
C LEU A 335 16.41 -0.86 -24.16
N LEU A 336 15.98 -1.63 -23.16
CA LEU A 336 15.66 -3.04 -23.35
C LEU A 336 14.20 -3.16 -23.75
N GLU A 337 13.92 -3.92 -24.80
CA GLU A 337 12.57 -4.22 -25.27
C GLU A 337 12.27 -5.72 -25.24
N VAL A 338 11.13 -6.06 -24.66
CA VAL A 338 10.54 -7.40 -24.70
C VAL A 338 9.61 -7.47 -25.91
N SER A 339 10.11 -7.95 -27.06
CA SER A 339 9.35 -8.05 -28.32
C SER A 339 9.73 -9.30 -29.13
N MET A 340 8.74 -9.86 -29.85
CA MET A 340 8.92 -10.93 -30.85
C MET A 340 9.19 -10.30 -32.23
N ASP A 341 10.15 -10.86 -32.97
CA ASP A 341 10.65 -10.36 -34.28
C ASP A 341 9.58 -10.02 -35.33
N SER A 342 8.40 -10.63 -35.28
CA SER A 342 7.34 -10.45 -36.28
C SER A 342 6.45 -9.22 -36.08
N TYR A 343 6.71 -8.37 -35.07
CA TYR A 343 5.78 -7.31 -34.64
C TYR A 343 6.30 -5.87 -34.75
N GLU A 344 7.48 -5.63 -35.33
CA GLU A 344 8.08 -4.29 -35.46
C GLU A 344 7.19 -3.28 -36.21
N GLN A 345 6.29 -3.74 -37.09
CA GLN A 345 5.41 -2.86 -37.88
C GLN A 345 4.16 -2.35 -37.15
N ALA A 346 3.78 -2.93 -36.00
CA ALA A 346 2.49 -2.61 -35.36
C ALA A 346 2.58 -1.56 -34.22
N ILE A 347 3.77 -1.36 -33.64
CA ILE A 347 3.98 -0.38 -32.56
C ILE A 347 4.47 0.98 -33.08
N THR A 348 5.21 1.00 -34.18
CA THR A 348 5.64 2.24 -34.86
C THR A 348 4.47 3.08 -35.36
N SER A 349 3.26 2.52 -35.45
CA SER A 349 2.02 3.20 -35.82
C SER A 349 1.15 3.69 -34.65
N LEU A 350 1.50 3.38 -33.39
CA LEU A 350 0.71 3.85 -32.26
C LEU A 350 0.91 5.37 -32.07
N PRO A 351 -0.19 6.14 -31.92
CA PRO A 351 -0.09 7.57 -31.69
C PRO A 351 0.59 7.84 -30.35
N GLN A 352 1.27 8.98 -30.26
CA GLN A 352 1.78 9.48 -29.00
C GLN A 352 0.60 9.67 -28.03
N LEU A 353 0.66 8.99 -26.89
CA LEU A 353 -0.36 9.12 -25.86
C LEU A 353 -0.05 10.30 -24.95
N SER A 354 -1.09 11.00 -24.51
CA SER A 354 -1.00 12.04 -23.51
C SER A 354 -1.73 11.59 -22.25
N PRO A 355 -1.06 11.54 -21.09
CA PRO A 355 -1.73 11.17 -19.87
C PRO A 355 -2.85 12.14 -19.50
N PHE A 356 -3.88 11.59 -18.88
CA PHE A 356 -5.00 12.32 -18.31
C PHE A 356 -5.37 11.74 -16.95
N VAL A 357 -6.07 12.52 -16.15
CA VAL A 357 -6.48 12.17 -14.80
C VAL A 357 -7.97 12.40 -14.64
N LEU A 358 -8.64 11.45 -13.99
CA LEU A 358 -10.02 11.55 -13.52
C LEU A 358 -10.01 11.50 -12.00
N LEU A 359 -10.52 12.57 -11.36
CA LEU A 359 -10.56 12.71 -9.90
C LEU A 359 -12.00 12.62 -9.41
N TRP A 360 -12.36 11.51 -8.78
CA TRP A 360 -13.74 11.24 -8.36
C TRP A 360 -13.86 11.02 -6.85
N GLY A 361 -15.03 11.34 -6.31
CA GLY A 361 -15.35 11.19 -4.89
C GLY A 361 -15.03 12.42 -4.05
N LYS A 362 -15.28 12.33 -2.74
CA LYS A 362 -15.37 13.50 -1.84
C LYS A 362 -14.06 14.26 -1.61
N ALA A 363 -12.90 13.68 -1.88
CA ALA A 363 -11.62 14.36 -1.70
C ALA A 363 -11.40 15.46 -2.74
N PHE A 364 -12.09 15.39 -3.87
CA PHE A 364 -11.87 16.24 -5.04
C PHE A 364 -13.07 17.13 -5.32
N THR A 365 -12.79 18.28 -5.93
CA THR A 365 -13.85 19.18 -6.42
C THR A 365 -14.47 18.62 -7.71
N THR A 366 -15.72 18.95 -7.96
CA THR A 366 -16.39 18.73 -9.24
C THR A 366 -16.81 20.06 -9.88
N SER A 367 -16.25 21.18 -9.41
CA SER A 367 -16.58 22.52 -9.91
C SER A 367 -16.28 22.63 -11.41
N PRO A 368 -17.26 22.96 -12.27
CA PRO A 368 -17.05 23.12 -13.71
C PRO A 368 -16.04 24.22 -14.09
N GLU A 369 -15.75 25.15 -13.19
CA GLU A 369 -14.74 26.20 -13.39
C GLU A 369 -13.32 25.63 -13.32
N VAL A 370 -13.13 24.59 -12.50
CA VAL A 370 -11.84 23.91 -12.32
C VAL A 370 -11.76 22.66 -13.16
N CYS A 371 -12.87 21.96 -13.37
CA CYS A 371 -12.95 20.64 -13.98
C CYS A 371 -13.49 20.73 -15.40
N GLY A 372 -12.76 20.17 -16.37
CA GLY A 372 -13.26 20.01 -17.74
C GLY A 372 -12.32 20.55 -18.83
N ALA A 373 -12.68 20.26 -20.08
CA ALA A 373 -11.87 20.58 -21.26
C ALA A 373 -11.72 22.09 -21.56
N ARG A 374 -12.47 22.97 -20.88
CA ARG A 374 -12.40 24.44 -21.04
C ARG A 374 -11.18 25.09 -20.37
N GLN A 375 -10.32 24.33 -19.69
CA GLN A 375 -9.00 24.80 -19.24
C GLN A 375 -8.07 25.27 -20.38
N ILE A 376 -8.47 25.10 -21.65
CA ILE A 376 -7.67 25.39 -22.84
C ILE A 376 -7.52 26.90 -23.12
N GLU A 377 -8.38 27.77 -22.57
CA GLU A 377 -8.43 29.20 -22.99
C GLU A 377 -8.19 30.23 -21.88
N SER A 378 -8.09 29.82 -20.61
CA SER A 378 -7.75 30.77 -19.55
C SER A 378 -6.25 31.04 -19.56
N ASN A 379 -5.85 32.23 -20.03
CA ASN A 379 -4.51 32.84 -19.92
C ASN A 379 -4.03 33.06 -18.46
N GLU A 380 -4.47 32.25 -17.50
CA GLU A 380 -3.90 32.29 -16.17
C GLU A 380 -2.47 31.72 -16.19
N PRO A 381 -1.52 32.35 -15.47
CA PRO A 381 -0.12 31.91 -15.40
C PRO A 381 0.06 30.68 -14.49
N ASN A 382 -0.90 29.75 -14.50
CA ASN A 382 -0.86 28.54 -13.70
C ASN A 382 -0.20 27.43 -14.52
N SER A 383 1.05 27.12 -14.19
CA SER A 383 1.84 26.04 -14.80
C SER A 383 1.03 24.74 -14.89
N PRO A 384 1.09 24.01 -16.01
CA PRO A 384 0.33 22.78 -16.20
C PRO A 384 0.68 21.77 -15.12
N ILE A 385 -0.31 20.95 -14.73
CA ILE A 385 -0.10 19.83 -13.81
C ILE A 385 1.00 18.90 -14.36
N GLN A 386 1.84 18.39 -13.47
CA GLN A 386 2.89 17.44 -13.79
C GLN A 386 2.61 16.10 -13.09
N LEU A 387 3.12 14.99 -13.64
CA LEU A 387 2.86 13.65 -13.08
C LEU A 387 3.29 13.52 -11.60
N TYR A 388 4.37 14.17 -11.22
CA TYR A 388 4.85 14.16 -9.84
C TYR A 388 4.00 15.02 -8.89
N ASP A 389 3.05 15.82 -9.38
CA ASP A 389 2.08 16.54 -8.54
C ASP A 389 0.97 15.64 -7.99
N ILE A 390 0.80 14.43 -8.56
CA ILE A 390 -0.16 13.44 -8.05
C ILE A 390 0.20 13.01 -6.63
N TYR A 391 1.50 12.85 -6.33
CA TYR A 391 1.99 12.47 -5.01
C TYR A 391 1.53 13.44 -3.90
N PRO A 392 1.88 14.75 -3.94
CA PRO A 392 1.46 15.68 -2.88
C PRO A 392 -0.06 15.88 -2.86
N MET A 393 -0.75 15.79 -4.00
CA MET A 393 -2.22 15.84 -4.06
C MET A 393 -2.86 14.71 -3.24
N ILE A 394 -2.39 13.47 -3.44
CA ILE A 394 -2.88 12.30 -2.70
C ILE A 394 -2.49 12.39 -1.23
N CYS A 395 -1.27 12.82 -0.91
CA CYS A 395 -0.88 13.05 0.48
C CYS A 395 -1.84 14.00 1.19
N TRP A 396 -2.14 15.16 0.58
CA TRP A 396 -3.08 16.11 1.16
C TRP A 396 -4.48 15.53 1.31
N ALA A 397 -4.98 14.85 0.27
CA ALA A 397 -6.29 14.22 0.27
C ALA A 397 -6.45 13.09 1.32
N LEU A 398 -5.35 12.43 1.71
CA LEU A 398 -5.31 11.45 2.82
C LEU A 398 -5.08 12.10 4.19
N GLY A 399 -4.88 13.42 4.27
CA GLY A 399 -4.54 14.12 5.50
C GLY A 399 -3.10 13.86 5.98
N ILE A 400 -2.20 13.45 5.09
CA ILE A 400 -0.78 13.23 5.38
C ILE A 400 -0.09 14.59 5.49
N GLN A 401 0.17 15.02 6.72
CA GLN A 401 0.80 16.33 6.99
C GLN A 401 2.31 16.35 6.69
N GLN A 402 2.97 15.19 6.76
CA GLN A 402 4.42 15.06 6.58
C GLN A 402 4.71 14.19 5.35
N PRO A 403 4.57 14.73 4.13
CA PRO A 403 4.97 14.04 2.91
C PRO A 403 6.47 13.77 2.91
N TRP A 404 6.90 12.74 2.16
CA TRP A 404 8.31 12.53 1.91
C TRP A 404 8.86 13.54 0.88
N PHE A 405 10.17 13.58 0.71
CA PHE A 405 10.81 14.36 -0.36
C PHE A 405 10.25 13.97 -1.73
N ASN A 406 9.78 14.97 -2.49
CA ASN A 406 9.21 14.84 -3.82
C ASN A 406 9.45 16.11 -4.66
N TRP A 407 9.30 15.99 -5.99
CA TRP A 407 9.37 17.10 -6.95
C TRP A 407 8.02 17.78 -7.20
N GLY A 408 6.94 17.18 -6.68
CA GLY A 408 5.58 17.68 -6.71
C GLY A 408 5.39 19.05 -6.04
N LYS A 409 4.37 19.77 -6.51
CA LYS A 409 3.92 21.05 -5.97
C LYS A 409 2.45 20.99 -5.63
N LEU A 410 2.14 21.01 -4.33
CA LEU A 410 0.76 21.08 -3.85
C LEU A 410 0.08 22.38 -4.32
N SER A 411 0.84 23.47 -4.41
CA SER A 411 0.39 24.75 -4.97
C SER A 411 -0.23 24.64 -6.37
N ARG A 412 0.29 23.76 -7.25
CA ARG A 412 -0.24 23.56 -8.62
C ARG A 412 -1.55 22.80 -8.66
N VAL A 413 -1.80 21.96 -7.66
CA VAL A 413 -2.93 21.02 -7.65
C VAL A 413 -3.97 21.33 -6.58
N LYS A 414 -3.75 22.36 -5.75
CA LYS A 414 -4.67 22.77 -4.66
C LYS A 414 -6.10 22.97 -5.12
N ARG A 415 -6.29 23.53 -6.32
CA ARG A 415 -7.61 23.81 -6.89
C ARG A 415 -8.47 22.57 -7.12
N TYR A 416 -7.84 21.40 -7.32
CA TYR A 416 -8.55 20.14 -7.58
C TYR A 416 -9.04 19.45 -6.29
N LEU A 417 -8.58 19.92 -5.13
CA LEU A 417 -8.97 19.38 -3.84
C LEU A 417 -10.25 20.04 -3.34
N LYS A 418 -11.14 19.26 -2.73
CA LYS A 418 -12.36 19.80 -2.11
C LYS A 418 -12.04 20.68 -0.90
N ASN A 419 -11.14 20.19 -0.05
CA ASN A 419 -10.60 20.94 1.09
C ASN A 419 -9.28 21.58 0.65
N GLN A 420 -9.36 22.79 0.10
CA GLN A 420 -8.18 23.47 -0.42
C GLN A 420 -7.28 23.95 0.72
N PRO A 421 -5.97 23.67 0.69
CA PRO A 421 -5.01 24.22 1.65
C PRO A 421 -4.91 25.75 1.54
N LEU A 422 -4.76 26.41 2.68
CA LEU A 422 -4.36 27.81 2.76
C LEU A 422 -2.89 27.95 2.32
N ASP A 423 -2.50 29.13 1.82
CA ASP A 423 -1.13 29.35 1.31
C ASP A 423 -0.04 29.08 2.36
N LYS A 424 -0.33 29.39 3.63
CA LYS A 424 0.56 29.05 4.76
C LYS A 424 0.71 27.54 4.93
N GLU A 425 -0.36 26.77 4.81
CA GLU A 425 -0.32 25.31 4.91
C GLU A 425 0.47 24.69 3.75
N ILE A 426 0.37 25.28 2.56
CA ILE A 426 1.17 24.89 1.38
C ILE A 426 2.65 25.17 1.64
N GLU A 427 2.99 26.36 2.12
CA GLU A 427 4.37 26.73 2.42
C GLU A 427 4.98 25.78 3.45
N GLU A 428 4.23 25.46 4.51
CA GLU A 428 4.65 24.50 5.52
C GLU A 428 4.78 23.08 4.95
N PHE A 429 3.81 22.62 4.18
CA PHE A 429 3.80 21.29 3.55
C PHE A 429 4.98 21.11 2.60
N GLU A 430 5.17 22.04 1.65
CA GLU A 430 6.29 22.01 0.70
C GLU A 430 7.63 22.34 1.37
N GLY A 431 7.63 23.12 2.46
CA GLY A 431 8.78 23.37 3.32
C GLY A 431 9.33 22.08 3.94
N ARG A 432 8.45 21.27 4.54
CA ARG A 432 8.80 19.97 5.12
C ARG A 432 9.44 19.02 4.10
N CYS A 433 8.96 19.02 2.85
CA CYS A 433 9.59 18.25 1.76
C CYS A 433 11.06 18.64 1.55
N ARG A 434 11.36 19.95 1.57
CA ARG A 434 12.72 20.48 1.32
C ARG A 434 13.69 20.19 2.45
N ASP A 435 13.25 20.17 3.70
CA ASP A 435 14.14 19.93 4.83
C ASP A 435 14.67 18.48 4.88
N TRP A 436 13.92 17.51 4.35
CA TRP A 436 14.44 16.15 4.10
C TRP A 436 15.67 16.15 3.17
N SER A 437 15.69 17.02 2.15
CA SER A 437 16.84 17.14 1.24
C SER A 437 18.09 17.67 1.94
N LYS A 438 17.93 18.54 2.94
CA LYS A 438 19.02 19.09 3.77
C LYS A 438 19.50 18.08 4.80
N ALA A 439 18.58 17.37 5.47
CA ALA A 439 18.89 16.32 6.43
C ALA A 439 19.70 15.16 5.81
N LYS A 440 19.48 14.85 4.53
CA LYS A 440 20.24 13.82 3.80
C LYS A 440 21.67 14.28 3.45
N LYS A 441 21.87 15.57 3.13
CA LYS A 441 23.22 16.15 2.91
C LYS A 441 24.07 16.20 4.18
N GLY A 442 23.46 16.29 5.36
CA GLY A 442 24.15 16.27 6.65
C GLY A 442 24.51 14.88 7.20
N ARG A 443 24.19 13.80 6.48
CA ARG A 443 24.36 12.40 6.96
C ARG A 443 25.45 11.62 6.24
N ILE A 444 26.45 12.32 5.71
CA ILE A 444 27.73 11.72 5.29
C ILE A 444 28.74 12.18 6.35
N PHE A 445 29.23 11.22 7.16
CA PHE A 445 30.05 11.36 8.37
C PHE A 445 29.32 11.65 9.70
N GLY A 446 29.09 10.58 10.46
CA GLY A 446 28.68 10.66 11.85
C GLY A 446 28.21 9.31 12.40
N LYS A 447 29.16 8.45 12.80
CA LYS A 447 28.87 7.31 13.69
C LYS A 447 28.32 7.86 15.02
N LYS A 448 27.29 7.18 15.54
CA LYS A 448 26.63 7.32 16.85
C LYS A 448 25.62 8.47 16.97
N GLY A 449 24.39 8.10 17.32
CA GLY A 449 23.35 9.03 17.77
C GLY A 449 21.96 8.48 17.46
N GLY A 450 21.41 7.69 18.39
CA GLY A 450 20.01 7.31 18.34
C GLY A 450 19.12 8.56 18.34
N PHE A 451 18.20 8.64 17.38
CA PHE A 451 17.14 9.63 17.38
C PHE A 451 16.10 9.18 18.41
N VAL A 452 16.34 9.51 19.68
CA VAL A 452 15.27 9.55 20.68
C VAL A 452 14.41 10.75 20.30
N VAL A 453 13.23 10.46 19.77
CA VAL A 453 12.15 11.44 19.68
C VAL A 453 11.86 11.90 21.10
N GLN A 454 12.33 13.10 21.46
CA GLN A 454 11.83 13.83 22.63
C GLN A 454 10.37 14.20 22.34
N SER A 455 9.49 13.22 22.53
CA SER A 455 8.09 13.48 22.80
C SER A 455 8.02 14.19 24.16
N LEU A 456 7.31 15.32 24.20
CA LEU A 456 6.97 16.04 25.42
C LEU A 456 6.47 15.03 26.49
N PRO A 457 7.15 14.87 27.63
CA PRO A 457 6.64 14.04 28.74
C PRO A 457 5.49 14.72 29.50
N ILE A 458 5.07 15.90 29.07
CA ILE A 458 4.10 16.75 29.78
C ILE A 458 2.66 16.22 29.60
N LEU A 459 2.35 15.49 28.52
CA LEU A 459 0.98 15.02 28.29
C LEU A 459 0.66 13.70 29.03
N GLY A 460 1.65 12.81 29.19
CA GLY A 460 1.46 11.55 29.92
C GLY A 460 1.28 11.75 31.43
N GLY A 461 2.00 12.71 32.02
CA GLY A 461 1.86 13.08 33.44
C GLY A 461 0.49 13.68 33.76
N LEU A 462 -0.06 14.49 32.85
CA LEU A 462 -1.38 15.10 33.01
C LEU A 462 -2.51 14.07 32.94
N ILE A 463 -2.43 13.09 32.04
CA ILE A 463 -3.40 12.00 31.93
C ILE A 463 -3.33 11.09 33.17
N GLY A 464 -2.13 10.77 33.65
CA GLY A 464 -1.94 10.00 34.88
C GLY A 464 -2.47 10.71 36.12
N ALA A 465 -2.21 12.01 36.25
CA ALA A 465 -2.72 12.83 37.35
C ALA A 465 -4.26 12.93 37.34
N LEU A 466 -4.86 13.11 36.16
CA LEU A 466 -6.32 13.13 35.99
C LEU A 466 -6.98 11.79 36.35
N ALA A 467 -6.38 10.67 35.92
CA ALA A 467 -6.87 9.34 36.27
C ALA A 467 -6.80 9.07 37.77
N LEU A 468 -5.72 9.50 38.43
CA LEU A 468 -5.57 9.38 39.89
C LEU A 468 -6.61 10.24 40.63
N PHE A 469 -6.84 11.47 40.17
CA PHE A 469 -7.80 12.38 40.77
C PHE A 469 -9.23 11.83 40.66
N LEU A 470 -9.61 11.29 39.50
CA LEU A 470 -10.90 10.64 39.29
C LEU A 470 -11.08 9.39 40.16
N ALA A 471 -10.04 8.56 40.29
CA ALA A 471 -10.08 7.38 41.15
C ALA A 471 -10.29 7.76 42.63
N ILE A 472 -9.56 8.76 43.13
CA ILE A 472 -9.72 9.27 44.51
C ILE A 472 -11.14 9.82 44.70
N THR A 473 -11.65 10.58 43.73
CA THR A 473 -12.99 11.17 43.81
C THR A 473 -14.07 10.09 43.86
N LEU A 474 -13.95 9.02 43.06
CA LEU A 474 -14.86 7.87 43.07
C LEU A 474 -14.81 7.12 44.41
N VAL A 475 -13.63 6.92 44.99
CA VAL A 475 -13.47 6.29 46.31
C VAL A 475 -14.12 7.13 47.41
N VAL A 476 -13.92 8.45 47.39
CA VAL A 476 -14.55 9.36 48.36
C VAL A 476 -16.07 9.36 48.21
N CYS A 477 -16.59 9.37 46.97
CA CYS A 477 -18.02 9.26 46.71
C CYS A 477 -18.59 7.92 47.18
N ALA A 478 -17.90 6.81 46.93
CA ALA A 478 -18.32 5.48 47.39
C ALA A 478 -18.33 5.38 48.92
N LEU A 479 -17.33 5.92 49.60
CA LEU A 479 -17.26 5.96 51.07
C LEU A 479 -18.36 6.85 51.66
N LYS A 480 -18.67 7.99 51.02
CA LYS A 480 -19.74 8.91 51.47
C LYS A 480 -21.13 8.32 51.22
N TYR A 481 -21.31 7.59 50.11
CA TYR A 481 -22.52 6.84 49.81
C TYR A 481 -22.72 5.69 50.81
N HIS A 482 -21.66 4.93 51.10
CA HIS A 482 -21.69 3.84 52.07
C HIS A 482 -21.95 4.33 53.51
N ARG A 483 -21.42 5.50 53.89
CA ARG A 483 -21.73 6.13 55.18
C ARG A 483 -23.18 6.63 55.30
N ARG A 484 -23.82 7.03 54.18
CA ARG A 484 -25.22 7.49 54.18
C ARG A 484 -26.24 6.36 54.10
N HIS A 485 -25.88 5.20 53.57
CA HIS A 485 -26.77 4.03 53.45
C HIS A 485 -26.41 2.85 54.37
N GLY A 486 -25.44 3.02 55.27
CA GLY A 486 -25.07 2.05 56.30
C GLY A 486 -26.04 1.98 57.47
N SER A 487 -27.33 1.74 57.21
CA SER A 487 -28.24 1.15 58.19
C SER A 487 -29.23 0.28 57.44
N PHE A 488 -28.85 -0.98 57.22
CA PHE A 488 -29.82 -2.03 56.92
C PHE A 488 -29.46 -3.29 57.70
N HIS A 489 -30.50 -3.78 58.35
CA HIS A 489 -30.56 -4.85 59.33
C HIS A 489 -30.02 -6.21 58.84
N LEU A 490 -29.43 -6.94 59.80
CA LEU A 490 -29.29 -8.40 59.82
C LEU A 490 -30.61 -9.10 59.46
N ILE A 491 -30.60 -9.93 58.40
CA ILE A 491 -31.44 -11.14 58.32
C ILE A 491 -30.62 -12.29 57.69
N SER A 492 -30.25 -13.23 58.56
CA SER A 492 -30.31 -14.69 58.40
C SER A 492 -29.97 -15.36 57.06
N LYS A 493 -28.84 -16.08 57.09
CA LYS A 493 -28.62 -17.49 56.65
C LYS A 493 -29.57 -18.08 55.60
N ASN A 494 -29.02 -18.36 54.41
CA ASN A 494 -29.09 -19.68 53.76
C ASN A 494 -28.09 -19.75 52.59
N MET A 495 -26.95 -20.41 52.84
CA MET A 495 -26.04 -20.85 51.79
C MET A 495 -26.54 -22.19 51.22
N ALA A 496 -26.83 -22.21 49.93
CA ALA A 496 -26.91 -23.45 49.15
C ALA A 496 -25.89 -23.38 48.01
N SER A 497 -24.97 -24.33 48.04
CA SER A 497 -23.86 -24.52 47.10
C SER A 497 -24.36 -24.75 45.67
N VAL A 498 -23.82 -24.02 44.69
CA VAL A 498 -23.95 -24.36 43.27
C VAL A 498 -22.60 -24.85 42.75
N ARG A 499 -22.56 -26.15 42.44
CA ARG A 499 -21.44 -26.84 41.77
C ARG A 499 -21.37 -26.38 40.32
N TYR A 500 -20.17 -26.02 39.87
CA TYR A 500 -19.87 -25.86 38.44
C TYR A 500 -19.91 -27.22 37.73
N ARG A 501 -20.90 -27.42 36.86
CA ARG A 501 -20.97 -28.57 35.95
C ARG A 501 -20.34 -28.17 34.61
N LYS A 502 -19.15 -28.70 34.34
CA LYS A 502 -18.37 -28.50 33.10
C LYS A 502 -19.04 -29.27 31.96
N TYR A 503 -19.67 -28.56 31.01
CA TYR A 503 -20.22 -29.17 29.79
C TYR A 503 -19.07 -29.48 28.82
N ARG A 504 -18.74 -30.77 28.65
CA ARG A 504 -17.98 -31.28 27.50
C ARG A 504 -18.98 -31.57 26.39
N SER A 505 -18.90 -30.86 25.26
CA SER A 505 -19.58 -31.28 24.03
C SER A 505 -18.79 -32.40 23.36
N GLN A 506 -19.45 -33.53 23.18
CA GLN A 506 -18.98 -34.67 22.41
C GLN A 506 -19.04 -34.35 20.91
N ARG A 507 -18.01 -34.75 20.16
CA ARG A 507 -18.09 -34.95 18.71
C ARG A 507 -18.67 -36.36 18.45
N PRO A 508 -19.62 -36.55 17.52
CA PRO A 508 -19.95 -37.87 17.03
C PRO A 508 -19.13 -38.21 15.78
N TRP A 509 -18.54 -39.41 15.80
CA TRP A 509 -18.01 -40.11 14.64
C TRP A 509 -19.13 -40.93 13.96
N LEU A 510 -19.02 -41.04 12.63
CA LEU A 510 -19.45 -42.10 11.68
C LEU A 510 -20.76 -42.90 11.92
N GLY A 511 -21.58 -42.94 10.85
CA GLY A 511 -22.59 -43.98 10.60
C GLY A 511 -22.74 -44.23 9.09
N PHE A 512 -22.67 -45.51 8.72
CA PHE A 512 -22.69 -46.10 7.37
C PHE A 512 -24.04 -45.96 6.62
N GLY A 513 -24.00 -46.14 5.28
CA GLY A 513 -25.12 -46.03 4.30
C GLY A 513 -26.20 -47.14 4.34
N PRO A 514 -26.99 -47.42 3.27
CA PRO A 514 -26.45 -47.94 2.00
C PRO A 514 -27.28 -47.75 0.68
N THR A 515 -26.72 -48.29 -0.43
CA THR A 515 -27.34 -48.72 -1.73
C THR A 515 -27.77 -47.64 -2.74
N SER A 516 -27.58 -47.74 -4.06
CA SER A 516 -27.44 -48.89 -4.97
C SER A 516 -26.82 -48.53 -6.34
N ASN A 517 -26.09 -49.50 -6.95
CA ASN A 517 -25.97 -49.82 -8.40
C ASN A 517 -25.23 -48.85 -9.35
N SER A 518 -24.34 -49.27 -10.27
CA SER A 518 -23.79 -50.59 -10.63
C SER A 518 -22.59 -50.45 -11.57
N ARG A 519 -21.66 -51.44 -11.51
CA ARG A 519 -20.87 -52.09 -12.60
C ARG A 519 -19.91 -51.22 -13.44
N SER A 520 -18.72 -51.65 -13.87
CA SER A 520 -17.90 -52.89 -13.82
C SER A 520 -16.61 -52.55 -14.61
N HIS A 521 -15.38 -52.89 -14.24
CA HIS A 521 -14.68 -54.19 -14.35
C HIS A 521 -13.28 -53.99 -13.70
N ARG A 522 -12.82 -54.84 -12.75
CA ARG A 522 -11.91 -56.01 -12.93
C ARG A 522 -10.71 -55.75 -13.86
N GLY A 523 -9.45 -56.00 -13.47
CA GLY A 523 -8.93 -56.57 -12.23
C GLY A 523 -7.40 -56.78 -12.25
N LEU A 524 -6.89 -57.19 -11.07
CA LEU A 524 -5.78 -58.12 -10.74
C LEU A 524 -4.43 -57.93 -11.49
N LEU A 525 -3.29 -57.72 -10.81
CA LEU A 525 -2.49 -58.66 -10.00
C LEU A 525 -1.40 -57.83 -9.27
N ARG A 526 -1.18 -57.89 -7.95
CA ARG A 526 -0.55 -58.94 -7.11
C ARG A 526 0.99 -58.80 -6.95
N ASN A 527 1.39 -58.77 -5.67
CA ASN A 527 2.67 -59.05 -4.96
C ASN A 527 3.33 -57.81 -4.32
N GLN A 528 3.37 -57.70 -2.97
CA GLN A 528 4.29 -58.36 -1.99
C GLN A 528 5.75 -57.99 -2.29
N SER A 529 6.62 -57.61 -1.37
CA SER A 529 6.74 -57.47 0.10
C SER A 529 8.06 -56.66 0.29
N ASP A 530 8.43 -55.93 1.34
CA ASP A 530 8.76 -56.26 2.74
C ASP A 530 9.30 -54.93 3.32
N SER A 531 8.76 -54.38 4.41
CA SER A 531 9.27 -54.49 5.79
C SER A 531 10.75 -54.16 6.02
N SER A 532 11.02 -53.03 6.68
CA SER A 532 11.97 -52.98 7.80
C SER A 532 11.73 -51.74 8.68
N ARG A 533 11.41 -52.01 9.94
CA ARG A 533 11.37 -51.07 11.07
C ARG A 533 12.78 -50.60 11.42
N PHE A 534 12.93 -49.35 11.88
CA PHE A 534 13.85 -49.02 12.98
C PHE A 534 13.23 -47.91 13.85
N ALA A 535 13.44 -48.06 15.15
CA ALA A 535 12.75 -47.37 16.23
C ALA A 535 13.57 -46.19 16.79
N LEU A 536 12.83 -45.25 17.39
CA LEU A 536 13.10 -44.43 18.58
C LEU A 536 14.56 -44.04 18.89
N ASP A 537 14.77 -42.72 19.02
CA ASP A 537 15.46 -42.21 20.21
C ASP A 537 14.81 -40.89 20.68
N GLU A 538 14.59 -40.81 21.99
CA GLU A 538 14.03 -39.70 22.77
C GLU A 538 15.18 -38.97 23.50
N SER A 539 14.90 -37.75 23.98
CA SER A 539 15.74 -36.84 24.80
C SER A 539 16.82 -36.08 24.01
N GLU A 540 16.95 -34.76 24.11
CA GLU A 540 16.99 -33.94 25.33
C GLU A 540 16.14 -32.66 25.22
N GLU A 541 15.38 -32.36 26.28
CA GLU A 541 14.68 -31.09 26.49
C GLU A 541 15.68 -30.06 27.02
N GLU A 542 15.98 -29.02 26.23
CA GLU A 542 16.69 -27.83 26.69
C GLU A 542 15.66 -26.75 27.05
N GLU A 543 15.50 -26.47 28.35
CA GLU A 543 14.70 -25.36 28.87
C GLU A 543 15.29 -24.01 28.43
N VAL A 544 14.80 -23.49 27.30
CA VAL A 544 14.99 -22.07 26.94
C VAL A 544 13.80 -21.28 27.48
N LEU A 545 14.05 -20.55 28.56
CA LEU A 545 13.18 -19.50 29.11
C LEU A 545 12.89 -18.43 28.04
N MET A 546 11.83 -18.61 27.26
CA MET A 546 11.28 -17.56 26.40
C MET A 546 10.18 -16.79 27.14
N TYR A 547 10.50 -15.58 27.57
CA TYR A 547 9.49 -14.53 27.75
C TYR A 547 9.03 -14.09 26.36
N CYS A 548 7.97 -14.71 25.84
CA CYS A 548 7.32 -14.26 24.60
C CYS A 548 5.86 -13.91 24.87
N ASP A 549 5.53 -12.65 24.60
CA ASP A 549 4.17 -12.13 24.52
C ASP A 549 3.38 -12.94 23.46
N PRO A 550 2.35 -13.71 23.84
CA PRO A 550 1.67 -14.66 22.95
C PRO A 550 0.89 -13.99 21.80
N LEU A 551 0.74 -12.67 21.82
CA LEU A 551 0.14 -11.90 20.73
C LEU A 551 1.12 -11.68 19.58
N SER A 552 2.39 -11.38 19.88
CA SER A 552 3.43 -11.14 18.88
C SER A 552 3.76 -12.40 18.07
N ALA A 553 3.88 -13.56 18.74
CA ALA A 553 4.16 -14.83 18.08
C ALA A 553 2.99 -15.27 17.16
N ARG A 554 1.74 -14.96 17.53
CA ARG A 554 0.57 -15.26 16.70
C ARG A 554 0.48 -14.38 15.46
N ASP A 555 0.83 -13.10 15.59
CA ASP A 555 0.84 -12.18 14.46
C ASP A 555 1.99 -12.50 13.49
N GLU A 556 3.16 -12.87 14.01
CA GLU A 556 4.28 -13.30 13.18
C GLU A 556 3.99 -14.64 12.47
N GLN A 557 3.32 -15.57 13.14
CA GLN A 557 2.91 -16.86 12.56
C GLN A 557 1.77 -16.69 11.55
N ARG A 558 0.84 -15.74 11.77
CA ARG A 558 -0.16 -15.34 10.76
C ARG A 558 0.50 -14.73 9.54
N GLN A 559 1.46 -13.82 9.73
CA GLN A 559 2.16 -13.16 8.64
C GLN A 559 3.01 -14.15 7.83
N ARG A 560 3.67 -15.13 8.49
CA ARG A 560 4.36 -16.23 7.81
C ARG A 560 3.39 -17.13 7.04
N LYS A 561 2.22 -17.40 7.58
CA LYS A 561 1.19 -18.21 6.91
C LYS A 561 0.57 -17.49 5.72
N GLU A 562 0.28 -16.20 5.84
CA GLU A 562 -0.20 -15.35 4.75
C GLU A 562 0.85 -15.23 3.64
N ASN A 563 2.14 -15.09 4.00
CA ASN A 563 3.25 -15.11 3.03
C ASN A 563 3.39 -16.46 2.32
N ALA A 564 3.16 -17.58 3.03
CA ALA A 564 3.19 -18.91 2.46
C ALA A 564 1.99 -19.17 1.54
N ASP A 565 0.78 -18.73 1.92
CA ASP A 565 -0.43 -18.86 1.11
C ASP A 565 -0.34 -18.01 -0.17
N VAL A 566 0.26 -16.82 -0.07
CA VAL A 566 0.59 -15.95 -1.22
C VAL A 566 1.63 -16.61 -2.13
N PHE A 567 2.66 -17.28 -1.59
CA PHE A 567 3.65 -18.03 -2.36
C PHE A 567 3.03 -19.27 -3.05
N ILE A 568 2.14 -20.00 -2.37
CA ILE A 568 1.45 -21.16 -2.95
C ILE A 568 0.45 -20.75 -4.03
N GLN A 569 -0.24 -19.62 -3.87
CA GLN A 569 -1.10 -19.08 -4.95
C GLN A 569 -0.30 -18.65 -6.18
N MET A 570 0.97 -18.25 -6.03
CA MET A 570 1.85 -17.94 -7.17
C MET A 570 2.29 -19.19 -7.94
N LEU A 571 2.44 -20.34 -7.28
CA LEU A 571 2.84 -21.60 -7.92
C LEU A 571 1.69 -22.30 -8.67
N HIS A 572 0.44 -21.92 -8.40
CA HIS A 572 -0.75 -22.60 -8.94
C HIS A 572 -1.64 -21.73 -9.83
N SER A 573 -1.20 -20.56 -10.27
CA SER A 573 -1.92 -19.84 -11.33
C SER A 573 -1.86 -20.64 -12.62
N PRO A 574 -2.99 -21.12 -13.19
CA PRO A 574 -2.97 -21.86 -14.45
C PRO A 574 -2.52 -20.92 -15.56
N THR A 575 -1.53 -21.38 -16.32
CA THR A 575 -1.01 -20.80 -17.57
C THR A 575 -2.10 -20.60 -18.62
#